data_AF-A0A939TI47-F1
#
_entry.id   AF-A0A939TI47-F1
#
_cell.length_a   1.000
_cell.length_b   1.000
_cell.length_c   1.000
_cell.angle_alpha   90.00
_cell.angle_beta   90.00
_cell.angle_gamma   90.00
#
_symmetry.space_group_name_H-M   'P 1'
#
loop_
_entity.id
_entity.type
_entity.pdbx_description
1 polymer ?
#
loop_
_entity_poly.entity_id
_entity_poly.type
_entity_poly.pdbx_seq_one_letter_code
_entity_poly.pdbx_strand_id
1 'polypeptide(L)'
;MTLTVIERAQAAGDWHIGYLDGKPAIGNRRGEWFLLNSDAFVHNPGQSLIWVVKLDDGVWECIHEKLWPQGEPIPAPDTGTQPDYVEGDGEAEEFREGGDGR
;
A
#
# COMPACT_ATOMS: atom_id res chain seq x y z
N MET A 1 -3.84 -1.34 14.53
CA MET A 1 -3.50 -0.81 13.20
C MET A 1 -4.75 -0.87 12.35
N THR A 2 -5.11 0.22 11.69
CA THR A 2 -6.24 0.29 10.74
C THR A 2 -5.67 0.43 9.34
N LEU A 3 -5.93 -0.57 8.49
CA LEU A 3 -5.58 -0.53 7.08
C LEU A 3 -6.76 -0.02 6.25
N THR A 4 -6.54 1.00 5.45
CA THR A 4 -7.47 1.46 4.42
C THR A 4 -6.85 1.25 3.05
N VAL A 5 -7.48 0.44 2.22
CA VAL A 5 -7.01 0.15 0.85
C VAL A 5 -7.74 1.05 -0.14
N ILE A 6 -6.98 1.71 -1.01
CA ILE A 6 -7.51 2.53 -2.10
C ILE A 6 -7.48 1.75 -3.41
N GLU A 7 -6.35 1.09 -3.69
CA GLU A 7 -6.13 0.35 -4.93
C GLU A 7 -5.35 -0.93 -4.64
N ARG A 8 -5.64 -2.00 -5.38
CA ARG A 8 -4.89 -3.25 -5.27
C ARG A 8 -4.07 -3.45 -6.55
N ALA A 9 -2.77 -3.71 -6.38
CA ALA A 9 -1.88 -4.25 -7.42
C ALA A 9 -2.57 -5.24 -8.37
N GLN A 10 -2.52 -4.95 -9.67
CA GLN A 10 -3.10 -5.80 -10.71
C GLN A 10 -2.05 -6.70 -11.39
N ALA A 11 -0.79 -6.27 -11.41
CA ALA A 11 0.34 -7.03 -11.91
C ALA A 11 1.37 -7.40 -10.83
N ALA A 12 2.32 -8.28 -11.15
CA ALA A 12 3.36 -8.73 -10.22
C ALA A 12 4.37 -7.65 -9.83
N GLY A 13 4.48 -6.56 -10.62
CA GLY A 13 5.33 -5.41 -10.35
C GLY A 13 4.59 -4.20 -9.79
N ASP A 14 3.28 -4.32 -9.55
CA ASP A 14 2.47 -3.23 -9.00
C ASP A 14 2.37 -3.34 -7.48
N TRP A 15 2.11 -2.21 -6.84
CA TRP A 15 1.84 -2.10 -5.41
C TRP A 15 0.35 -1.91 -5.13
N HIS A 16 -0.12 -2.43 -4.00
CA HIS A 16 -1.33 -1.95 -3.35
C HIS A 16 -1.08 -0.53 -2.83
N ILE A 17 -2.09 0.33 -2.89
CA ILE A 17 -2.03 1.72 -2.46
C ILE A 17 -3.04 1.92 -1.34
N GLY A 18 -2.65 2.58 -0.26
CA GLY A 18 -3.53 2.76 0.88
C GLY A 18 -2.97 3.61 2.00
N TYR A 19 -3.55 3.43 3.18
CA TYR A 19 -3.17 4.09 4.41
C TYR A 19 -3.07 3.09 5.57
N LEU A 20 -2.06 3.25 6.41
CA LEU A 20 -1.95 2.62 7.73
C LEU A 20 -2.11 3.68 8.81
N ASP A 21 -3.15 3.55 9.64
CA ASP A 21 -3.48 4.52 10.69
C ASP A 21 -3.51 5.98 10.18
N GLY A 22 -4.02 6.16 8.96
CA GLY A 22 -4.15 7.46 8.29
C GLY A 22 -2.89 7.97 7.59
N LYS A 23 -1.77 7.22 7.62
CA LYS A 23 -0.53 7.58 6.93
C LYS A 23 -0.36 6.80 5.62
N PRO A 24 0.17 7.41 4.55
CA PRO A 24 0.41 6.74 3.27
C PRO A 24 1.21 5.46 3.43
N ALA A 25 0.75 4.41 2.78
CA ALA A 25 1.41 3.12 2.77
C ALA A 25 1.24 2.42 1.43
N ILE A 26 2.22 1.58 1.08
CA ILE A 26 2.12 0.65 -0.03
C ILE A 26 2.17 -0.78 0.46
N GLY A 27 1.43 -1.66 -0.21
CA GLY A 27 1.38 -3.07 0.11
C GLY A 27 1.84 -3.93 -1.06
N ASN A 28 2.45 -5.07 -0.77
CA ASN A 28 2.74 -6.07 -1.80
C ASN A 28 1.69 -7.19 -1.81
N ARG A 29 1.75 -8.06 -2.82
CA ARG A 29 0.80 -9.18 -3.01
C ARG A 29 0.82 -10.25 -1.91
N ARG A 30 1.81 -10.21 -1.01
CA ARG A 30 1.88 -11.09 0.17
C ARG A 30 1.14 -10.50 1.37
N GLY A 31 0.54 -9.33 1.23
CA GLY A 31 -0.16 -8.63 2.32
C GLY A 31 0.79 -7.86 3.23
N GLU A 32 2.06 -7.69 2.87
CA GLU A 32 3.03 -6.90 3.63
C GLU A 32 2.89 -5.42 3.23
N TRP A 33 2.72 -4.53 4.22
CA TRP A 33 2.51 -3.10 4.05
C TRP A 33 3.62 -2.28 4.70
N PHE A 34 4.04 -1.22 4.02
CA PHE A 34 5.16 -0.35 4.37
C PHE A 34 4.70 1.10 4.37
N LEU A 35 4.97 1.83 5.45
CA LEU A 35 4.75 3.26 5.53
C LEU A 35 5.68 4.02 4.58
N LEU A 36 5.18 5.13 4.06
CA LEU A 36 5.92 6.02 3.17
C LEU A 36 6.10 7.41 3.77
N ASN A 37 7.16 8.08 3.32
CA ASN A 37 7.33 9.51 3.53
C ASN A 37 6.37 10.32 2.64
N SER A 38 6.04 11.54 3.08
CA SER A 38 5.40 12.53 2.23
C SER A 38 6.36 12.89 1.10
N ASP A 39 5.90 12.93 -0.16
CA ASP A 39 6.68 13.06 -1.43
C ASP A 39 7.05 11.76 -2.17
N ALA A 40 6.63 10.60 -1.67
CA ALA A 40 6.92 9.33 -2.34
C ALA A 40 6.22 9.19 -3.70
N PHE A 41 6.93 8.53 -4.64
CA PHE A 41 6.39 8.10 -5.93
C PHE A 41 6.33 6.57 -5.98
N VAL A 42 5.25 6.03 -6.52
CA VAL A 42 5.02 4.59 -6.64
C VAL A 42 4.58 4.28 -8.05
N HIS A 43 5.38 3.51 -8.78
CA HIS A 43 5.09 3.11 -10.15
C HIS A 43 4.32 1.79 -10.18
N ASN A 44 3.12 1.81 -10.79
CA ASN A 44 2.33 0.62 -11.11
C ASN A 44 2.25 0.47 -12.65
N PRO A 45 3.29 -0.10 -13.29
CA PRO A 45 3.36 -0.22 -14.75
C PRO A 45 2.27 -1.12 -15.34
N GLY A 46 1.77 -2.11 -14.59
CA GLY A 46 0.68 -2.99 -15.02
C GLY A 46 -0.62 -2.23 -15.32
N GLN A 47 -0.77 -1.06 -14.71
CA GLN A 47 -1.92 -0.16 -14.88
C GLN A 47 -1.55 1.13 -15.65
N SER A 48 -0.27 1.32 -16.02
CA SER A 48 0.26 2.58 -16.57
C SER A 48 -0.02 3.80 -15.67
N LEU A 49 0.08 3.60 -14.36
CA LEU A 49 -0.19 4.62 -13.33
C LEU A 49 1.04 4.88 -12.47
N ILE A 50 1.14 6.11 -11.99
CA ILE A 50 2.07 6.53 -10.96
C ILE A 50 1.23 7.14 -9.84
N TRP A 51 1.47 6.70 -8.62
CA TRP A 51 0.85 7.25 -7.41
C TRP A 51 1.86 8.13 -6.70
N VAL A 52 1.42 9.31 -6.29
CA VAL A 52 2.25 10.34 -5.66
C VAL A 52 1.65 10.67 -4.30
N VAL A 53 2.48 10.69 -3.27
CA VAL A 53 2.09 11.23 -1.97
C VAL A 53 2.31 12.74 -2.00
N LYS A 54 1.23 13.51 -1.91
CA LYS A 54 1.30 14.96 -1.86
C LYS A 54 2.10 15.42 -0.64
N LEU A 55 3.06 16.33 -0.86
CA LEU A 55 4.01 16.78 0.16
C LEU A 55 3.33 17.52 1.33
N ASP A 56 2.26 18.26 1.04
CA ASP A 56 1.56 19.15 1.97
C ASP A 56 0.66 18.43 2.98
N ASP A 57 -0.04 17.38 2.55
CA ASP A 57 -1.08 16.72 3.34
C ASP A 57 -0.94 15.20 3.41
N GLY A 58 0.02 14.61 2.70
CA GLY A 58 0.18 13.15 2.63
C GLY A 58 -0.98 12.46 1.92
N VAL A 59 -1.74 13.17 1.08
CA VAL A 59 -2.85 12.56 0.32
C VAL A 59 -2.32 11.93 -0.96
N TRP A 60 -2.91 10.80 -1.37
CA TRP A 60 -2.58 10.17 -2.64
C TRP A 60 -3.13 10.97 -3.82
N GLU A 61 -2.27 11.22 -4.79
CA GLU A 61 -2.62 11.67 -6.13
C GLU A 61 -2.25 10.58 -7.14
N CYS A 62 -3.08 10.41 -8.17
CA CYS A 62 -2.86 9.43 -9.23
C CYS A 62 -2.67 10.15 -10.56
N ILE A 63 -1.57 9.83 -11.25
CA ILE A 63 -1.28 10.34 -12.59
C ILE A 63 -1.06 9.17 -13.55
N HIS A 64 -1.44 9.38 -14.80
CA HIS A 64 -1.16 8.41 -15.85
C HIS A 64 0.31 8.51 -16.26
N GLU A 65 1.01 7.39 -16.38
CA GLU A 65 2.45 7.31 -16.70
C GLU A 65 2.85 8.10 -17.95
N LYS A 66 1.98 8.20 -18.97
CA LYS A 66 2.23 8.99 -20.19
C LYS A 66 2.39 10.50 -19.94
N LEU A 67 1.96 10.99 -18.77
CA LEU A 67 2.07 12.38 -18.34
C LEU A 67 3.34 12.62 -17.52
N TRP A 68 4.10 11.58 -17.19
CA TRP A 68 5.40 11.70 -16.54
C TRP A 68 6.42 12.32 -17.51
N PRO A 69 7.33 13.19 -17.03
CA PRO A 69 8.38 13.76 -17.87
C PRO A 69 9.18 12.68 -18.60
N GLN A 70 9.23 12.78 -19.94
CA GLN A 70 9.93 11.79 -20.74
C GLN A 70 11.44 11.84 -20.48
N GLY A 71 12.03 10.67 -20.25
CA GLY A 71 13.47 10.52 -19.98
C GLY A 71 13.86 10.64 -18.51
N GLU A 72 12.92 10.96 -17.63
CA GLU A 72 13.17 10.95 -16.18
C GLU A 72 12.77 9.60 -15.57
N PRO A 73 13.68 8.91 -14.86
CA PRO A 73 13.33 7.69 -14.17
C PRO A 73 12.34 8.00 -13.04
N ILE A 74 11.35 7.14 -12.86
CA ILE A 74 10.46 7.21 -11.69
C ILE A 74 11.26 6.70 -10.49
N PRO A 75 11.44 7.50 -9.42
CA PRO A 75 12.19 7.05 -8.26
C PRO A 75 11.45 5.90 -7.58
N ALA A 76 12.20 4.95 -7.01
CA ALA A 76 11.62 3.93 -6.17
C ALA A 76 11.11 4.56 -4.87
N PRO A 77 9.96 4.12 -4.33
CA PRO A 77 9.50 4.60 -3.04
C PRO A 77 10.50 4.22 -1.94
N ASP A 78 10.79 5.16 -1.04
CA ASP A 78 11.63 4.91 0.13
C ASP A 78 10.79 4.22 1.21
N THR A 79 11.01 2.92 1.39
CA THR A 79 10.36 2.10 2.41
C THR A 79 11.38 1.53 3.38
N GLY A 80 10.94 1.25 4.61
CA GLY A 80 11.71 0.40 5.54
C GLY A 80 12.02 -0.99 4.98
N THR A 81 12.97 -1.70 5.61
CA THR A 81 13.36 -3.06 5.21
C THR A 81 12.44 -4.16 5.77
N GLN A 82 11.53 -3.81 6.68
CA GLN A 82 10.53 -4.69 7.27
C GLN A 82 9.14 -4.07 7.13
N PRO A 83 8.08 -4.88 7.02
CA PRO A 83 6.73 -4.36 6.95
C PRO A 83 6.28 -3.75 8.28
N ASP A 84 5.57 -2.64 8.22
CA ASP A 84 4.89 -2.00 9.35
C ASP A 84 3.59 -2.73 9.72
N TYR A 85 3.00 -3.46 8.76
CA TYR A 85 1.79 -4.25 8.95
C TYR A 85 1.76 -5.43 7.99
N VAL A 86 1.29 -6.58 8.46
CA VAL A 86 1.04 -7.77 7.63
C VAL A 86 -0.44 -8.14 7.73
N GLU A 87 -1.13 -8.08 6.60
CA GLU A 87 -2.54 -8.40 6.47
C GLU A 87 -2.74 -9.90 6.76
N GLY A 88 -3.35 -10.23 7.91
CA GLY A 88 -3.62 -11.61 8.34
C GLY A 88 -3.03 -12.02 9.70
N ASP A 89 -2.14 -11.22 10.29
CA ASP A 89 -1.61 -11.47 11.65
C ASP A 89 -2.48 -10.86 12.77
N GLY A 90 -3.57 -10.19 12.41
CA GLY A 90 -4.62 -9.76 13.35
C GLY A 90 -5.65 -10.87 13.53
N GLU A 91 -5.39 -11.76 14.49
CA GLU A 91 -6.29 -12.75 15.08
C GLU A 91 -7.69 -12.89 14.44
N ALA A 92 -7.84 -13.89 13.57
CA ALA A 92 -9.05 -14.70 13.63
C ALA A 92 -8.85 -15.77 14.72
N GLU A 93 -8.83 -15.36 16.00
CA GLU A 93 -9.23 -16.29 17.05
C GLU A 93 -10.73 -16.56 16.82
N GLU A 94 -11.03 -17.60 16.02
CA GLU A 94 -12.29 -18.31 16.16
C GLU A 94 -12.36 -18.77 17.62
N PHE A 95 -13.05 -17.99 18.46
CA PHE A 95 -13.67 -18.52 19.66
C PHE A 95 -14.62 -19.64 19.23
N ARG A 96 -14.11 -20.87 19.15
CA ARG A 96 -14.96 -22.05 19.32
C ARG A 96 -15.32 -22.06 20.80
N GLU A 97 -16.42 -21.37 21.14
CA GLU A 97 -17.09 -21.64 22.41
C GLU A 97 -17.37 -23.14 22.46
N GLY A 98 -16.61 -23.82 23.33
CA GLY A 98 -17.00 -25.10 23.87
C GLY A 98 -18.28 -24.90 24.66
N GLY A 99 -19.41 -25.14 24.00
CA GLY A 99 -20.71 -25.29 24.64
C GLY A 99 -21.01 -26.77 24.82
N ASP A 100 -20.55 -27.32 25.94
CA ASP A 100 -21.00 -28.60 26.48
C ASP A 100 -22.51 -28.55 26.84
N GLY A 101 -23.19 -29.68 26.72
CA GLY A 101 -24.45 -29.93 27.44
C GLY A 101 -25.75 -29.94 26.64
N ARG A 102 -26.09 -31.10 26.06
CA ARG A 102 -27.20 -31.97 26.52
C ARG A 102 -27.35 -33.22 25.68
#